data_AF-A0AAN9QJF2-F1
#
_entry.id   AF-A0AAN9QJF2-F1
#
_cell.length_a   1.000
_cell.length_b   1.000
_cell.length_c   1.000
_cell.angle_alpha   90.00
_cell.angle_beta   90.00
_cell.angle_gamma   90.00
#
_symmetry.space_group_name_H-M   'P 1'
#
loop_
_entity.id
_entity.type
_entity.pdbx_description
1 polymer ?
#
loop_
_entity_poly.entity_id
_entity_poly.type
_entity_poly.pdbx_seq_one_letter_code
_entity_poly.pdbx_strand_id
1 'polypeptide(L)'
;MEEKRWRTRDVYTSLSGSRLRLHLNNTNHSLIHLTLQWDDECPFAIRFQNISPSRRPAAMKTNWQGWLMRRSWLELGSLELFLSFTITERSMARLLWVGIAIGLVFISNCVYGFGGYEHYFNETQLSYLEPHEASLSSSVATNPLFVGLTLIQNAHAKGAVCLDGTLPGYHLHRGYGSGANSWLVNLEGGGWCNNIRTCVYRKKTRRGSSAFMEKEIPFIGILSNNAEENPDFYNWNRVKLRYCDGASFTGDSEDQTAQLQFRGQRIWAAAMEDLMSKGMRFANQALLSGCSAGGLATIIHCDEFRDLFPRTTKVKCLSDAGLFLDSIDVSGAHTLRNLYSGVVGLQGAQRNLPQICTDHLDPISCFFPQNLIASVRTPLFIVNAAYDSWQIQSSLAPPSADPHGYWHDCRLNHAKCTKSQIQFLQGFRNHMLNAIKGFSRSNRNGLFINSCFAHCQTERQDTWFADNSPVIGNKAIALAVGDWYFDRASIKAIDCPYPCDNTCHHLTFR
;
A
#
# COMPACT_ATOMS: atom_id res chain seq x y z
N MET A 1 64.93 -5.97 -40.10
CA MET A 1 64.75 -7.13 -39.21
C MET A 1 63.27 -7.40 -39.06
N GLU A 2 62.95 -8.67 -39.29
CA GLU A 2 61.72 -9.46 -39.23
C GLU A 2 60.38 -8.93 -38.68
N GLU A 3 59.38 -9.46 -39.38
CA GLU A 3 57.93 -9.43 -39.24
C GLU A 3 57.43 -10.69 -38.51
N LYS A 4 56.30 -10.59 -37.77
CA LYS A 4 55.13 -11.51 -37.78
C LYS A 4 54.06 -10.99 -36.78
N ARG A 5 52.97 -10.33 -37.24
CA ARG A 5 51.60 -10.83 -37.59
C ARG A 5 50.91 -11.58 -36.44
N TRP A 6 49.65 -11.27 -36.06
CA TRP A 6 48.42 -11.25 -36.89
C TRP A 6 47.33 -10.27 -36.41
N ARG A 7 46.58 -9.69 -37.36
CA ARG A 7 45.28 -9.00 -37.21
C ARG A 7 44.13 -10.01 -37.35
N THR A 8 43.03 -9.81 -36.62
CA THR A 8 41.70 -10.32 -37.01
C THR A 8 40.78 -9.14 -37.30
N ARG A 9 40.22 -9.15 -38.50
CA ARG A 9 39.26 -8.19 -39.08
C ARG A 9 37.91 -8.91 -39.25
N ASP A 10 36.84 -8.12 -39.23
CA ASP A 10 35.49 -8.36 -39.81
C ASP A 10 34.39 -9.01 -38.93
N VAL A 11 33.68 -8.17 -38.17
CA VAL A 11 32.30 -8.39 -37.68
C VAL A 11 31.42 -7.24 -38.21
N TYR A 12 30.29 -7.55 -38.84
CA TYR A 12 29.32 -6.54 -39.32
C TYR A 12 27.93 -6.79 -38.73
N THR A 13 27.27 -5.72 -38.28
CA THR A 13 25.89 -5.71 -37.75
C THR A 13 24.99 -4.88 -38.66
N SER A 14 23.76 -5.35 -38.90
CA SER A 14 22.71 -4.56 -39.56
C SER A 14 21.40 -4.69 -38.79
N LEU A 15 20.75 -3.56 -38.50
CA LEU A 15 19.45 -3.49 -37.83
C LEU A 15 18.39 -3.01 -38.84
N SER A 16 17.26 -3.71 -38.93
CA SER A 16 16.11 -3.30 -39.76
C SER A 16 14.82 -3.76 -39.08
N GLY A 17 14.01 -2.81 -38.60
CA GLY A 17 12.82 -3.09 -37.81
C GLY A 17 13.13 -3.84 -36.50
N SER A 18 12.25 -4.76 -36.09
CA SER A 18 12.38 -5.62 -34.91
C SER A 18 13.35 -6.81 -35.08
N ARG A 19 14.35 -6.71 -35.97
CA ARG A 19 15.35 -7.77 -36.20
C ARG A 19 16.80 -7.27 -36.17
N LEU A 20 17.66 -8.01 -35.46
CA LEU A 20 19.12 -7.85 -35.46
C LEU A 20 19.80 -9.05 -36.15
N ARG A 21 20.71 -8.78 -37.09
CA ARG A 21 21.56 -9.79 -37.74
C ARG A 21 23.05 -9.57 -37.48
N LEU A 22 23.74 -10.66 -37.12
CA LEU A 22 25.18 -10.73 -36.86
C LEU A 22 25.85 -11.70 -37.84
N HIS A 23 26.96 -11.28 -38.45
CA HIS A 23 27.79 -12.10 -39.34
C HIS A 23 29.20 -12.23 -38.76
N LEU A 24 29.61 -13.47 -38.48
CA LEU A 24 30.94 -13.79 -37.97
C LEU A 24 31.68 -14.66 -39.00
N ASN A 25 32.85 -14.21 -39.43
CA ASN A 25 33.70 -14.94 -40.36
C ASN A 25 34.82 -15.63 -39.57
N ASN A 26 34.72 -16.95 -39.38
CA ASN A 26 35.78 -17.71 -38.74
C ASN A 26 36.76 -18.21 -39.80
N THR A 27 38.05 -18.31 -39.46
CA THR A 27 39.18 -18.59 -40.36
C THR A 27 39.15 -19.98 -41.04
N ASN A 28 38.06 -20.74 -40.90
CA ASN A 28 37.79 -21.98 -41.61
C ASN A 28 36.48 -21.92 -42.44
N HIS A 29 36.31 -20.86 -43.25
CA HIS A 29 35.29 -20.75 -44.31
C HIS A 29 33.88 -21.25 -43.93
N SER A 30 33.39 -20.87 -42.76
CA SER A 30 32.00 -21.14 -42.35
C SER A 30 31.39 -19.86 -41.79
N LEU A 31 30.41 -19.32 -42.53
CA LEU A 31 29.67 -18.12 -42.17
C LEU A 31 28.51 -18.51 -41.25
N ILE A 32 28.49 -17.98 -40.02
CA ILE A 32 27.39 -18.20 -39.07
C ILE A 32 26.46 -16.99 -39.14
N HIS A 33 25.18 -17.22 -39.47
CA HIS A 33 24.13 -16.20 -39.46
C HIS A 33 23.27 -16.37 -38.20
N LEU A 34 23.22 -15.33 -37.35
CA LEU A 34 22.32 -15.25 -36.20
C LEU A 34 21.26 -14.18 -36.46
N THR A 35 19.98 -14.54 -36.34
CA THR A 35 18.85 -13.59 -36.46
C THR A 35 18.01 -13.65 -35.19
N LEU A 36 17.85 -12.51 -34.51
CA LEU A 36 16.99 -12.34 -33.34
C LEU A 36 15.74 -11.53 -33.75
N GLN A 37 14.54 -12.00 -33.35
CA GLN A 37 13.26 -11.33 -33.60
C GLN A 37 12.42 -11.32 -32.31
N TRP A 38 11.69 -10.23 -32.09
CA TRP A 38 10.78 -10.00 -30.96
C TRP A 38 9.40 -9.59 -31.53
N ASP A 39 8.30 -10.10 -30.95
CA ASP A 39 6.91 -9.73 -31.25
C ASP A 39 6.25 -9.08 -30.02
N ASP A 40 5.29 -8.17 -30.24
CA ASP A 40 4.68 -7.30 -29.22
C ASP A 40 3.65 -7.99 -28.29
N GLU A 41 3.45 -9.30 -28.42
CA GLU A 41 2.62 -10.09 -27.51
C GLU A 41 3.45 -11.26 -26.92
N CYS A 42 3.82 -11.13 -25.62
CA CYS A 42 4.65 -12.02 -24.80
C CYS A 42 6.20 -11.92 -24.97
N PRO A 43 6.93 -11.36 -23.98
CA PRO A 43 8.38 -11.51 -23.93
C PRO A 43 8.74 -12.91 -23.41
N PHE A 44 9.87 -13.47 -23.84
CA PHE A 44 10.44 -14.78 -23.48
C PHE A 44 10.07 -16.00 -24.37
N ALA A 45 10.36 -15.92 -25.67
CA ALA A 45 10.65 -17.11 -26.46
C ALA A 45 11.81 -16.87 -27.45
N ILE A 46 12.93 -17.59 -27.28
CA ILE A 46 14.06 -17.61 -28.22
C ILE A 46 13.89 -18.82 -29.14
N ARG A 47 13.66 -18.62 -30.44
CA ARG A 47 13.63 -19.70 -31.45
C ARG A 47 14.96 -19.77 -32.22
N PHE A 48 15.60 -20.93 -32.20
CA PHE A 48 16.74 -21.25 -33.07
C PHE A 48 16.23 -21.98 -34.32
N GLN A 49 16.54 -21.49 -35.53
CA GLN A 49 16.28 -22.19 -36.80
C GLN A 49 17.59 -22.68 -37.44
N ASN A 50 17.51 -23.87 -38.06
CA ASN A 50 18.56 -24.80 -38.48
C ASN A 50 19.85 -24.24 -39.12
N ILE A 51 20.96 -24.92 -38.80
CA ILE A 51 22.27 -24.89 -39.46
C ILE A 51 22.18 -25.71 -40.77
N SER A 52 22.55 -25.12 -41.91
CA SER A 52 22.67 -25.83 -43.20
C SER A 52 24.07 -25.58 -43.81
N PRO A 53 24.86 -26.62 -44.15
CA PRO A 53 26.05 -26.48 -44.97
C PRO A 53 25.70 -26.50 -46.47
N SER A 54 26.24 -25.55 -47.22
CA SER A 54 26.06 -25.44 -48.67
C SER A 54 27.10 -26.29 -49.44
N ARG A 55 26.62 -27.30 -50.18
CA ARG A 55 27.18 -27.79 -51.47
C ARG A 55 26.17 -28.76 -52.13
N ARG A 56 25.92 -28.63 -53.43
CA ARG A 56 25.19 -29.55 -54.34
C ARG A 56 26.11 -29.91 -55.52
N PRO A 57 25.84 -30.92 -56.39
CA PRO A 57 24.74 -31.91 -56.43
C PRO A 57 25.18 -33.38 -56.64
N ALA A 58 24.34 -34.36 -56.29
CA ALA A 58 24.14 -35.61 -57.05
C ALA A 58 22.84 -36.30 -56.57
N ALA A 59 22.12 -36.90 -57.52
CA ALA A 59 20.76 -37.42 -57.38
C ALA A 59 20.67 -38.74 -56.57
N MET A 60 19.61 -38.92 -55.79
CA MET A 60 18.69 -40.08 -55.88
C MET A 60 17.51 -39.93 -54.91
N LYS A 61 16.45 -40.70 -55.19
CA LYS A 61 15.05 -40.58 -54.78
C LYS A 61 14.73 -41.09 -53.36
N THR A 62 13.46 -40.84 -52.97
CA THR A 62 12.50 -41.66 -52.18
C THR A 62 12.16 -41.32 -50.72
N ASN A 63 10.90 -40.90 -50.54
CA ASN A 63 9.79 -41.42 -49.71
C ASN A 63 9.79 -41.43 -48.15
N TRP A 64 8.79 -40.70 -47.62
CA TRP A 64 7.65 -41.09 -46.74
C TRP A 64 7.78 -41.64 -45.29
N GLN A 65 6.84 -41.14 -44.45
CA GLN A 65 6.25 -41.66 -43.18
C GLN A 65 7.15 -41.63 -41.93
N GLY A 66 6.71 -41.33 -40.71
CA GLY A 66 5.39 -41.30 -40.06
C GLY A 66 5.53 -41.97 -38.67
N TRP A 67 4.71 -41.58 -37.67
CA TRP A 67 4.53 -42.16 -36.31
C TRP A 67 5.55 -41.82 -35.21
N LEU A 68 5.25 -41.95 -33.90
CA LEU A 68 4.13 -41.65 -32.98
C LEU A 68 4.68 -42.01 -31.59
N MET A 69 4.18 -41.35 -30.54
CA MET A 69 4.55 -41.47 -29.12
C MET A 69 4.84 -42.89 -28.55
N ARG A 70 5.75 -42.98 -27.55
CA ARG A 70 5.39 -43.35 -26.14
C ARG A 70 6.55 -43.24 -25.14
N ARG A 71 6.13 -42.95 -23.89
CA ARG A 71 6.85 -42.82 -22.61
C ARG A 71 7.52 -44.12 -22.15
N SER A 72 8.55 -44.00 -21.29
CA SER A 72 8.66 -44.75 -20.03
C SER A 72 9.71 -44.13 -19.07
N TRP A 73 9.39 -44.19 -17.78
CA TRP A 73 10.16 -43.75 -16.61
C TRP A 73 11.11 -44.85 -16.11
N LEU A 74 12.20 -44.48 -15.42
CA LEU A 74 12.82 -45.26 -14.33
C LEU A 74 13.80 -44.40 -13.51
N GLU A 75 13.61 -44.38 -12.19
CA GLU A 75 14.50 -43.85 -11.15
C GLU A 75 15.60 -44.86 -10.77
N LEU A 76 16.75 -44.40 -10.25
CA LEU A 76 17.38 -44.82 -8.97
C LEU A 76 18.82 -44.29 -8.80
N GLY A 77 19.07 -43.60 -7.69
CA GLY A 77 20.10 -43.95 -6.68
C GLY A 77 21.61 -43.72 -6.96
N SER A 78 22.10 -42.57 -6.49
CA SER A 78 23.37 -42.28 -5.77
C SER A 78 24.38 -43.41 -5.41
N LEU A 79 25.69 -43.26 -5.74
CA LEU A 79 26.81 -42.82 -4.85
C LEU A 79 28.20 -42.94 -5.56
N GLU A 80 29.03 -41.91 -5.34
CA GLU A 80 30.51 -41.70 -5.35
C GLU A 80 31.47 -42.90 -5.55
N LEU A 81 32.73 -42.84 -6.05
CA LEU A 81 33.79 -41.85 -6.34
C LEU A 81 34.81 -42.61 -7.25
N PHE A 82 35.44 -42.06 -8.29
CA PHE A 82 36.81 -41.51 -8.26
C PHE A 82 37.18 -40.96 -9.66
N LEU A 83 37.76 -39.76 -9.65
CA LEU A 83 38.33 -39.06 -10.81
C LEU A 83 39.70 -39.62 -11.20
N SER A 84 39.91 -39.75 -12.52
CA SER A 84 41.21 -39.49 -13.14
C SER A 84 40.98 -38.97 -14.56
N PHE A 85 41.13 -37.66 -14.75
CA PHE A 85 41.32 -37.04 -16.06
C PHE A 85 42.57 -36.17 -16.00
N THR A 86 43.63 -36.62 -16.67
CA THR A 86 44.74 -35.77 -17.06
C THR A 86 44.37 -35.05 -18.37
N ILE A 87 44.43 -33.72 -18.29
CA ILE A 87 44.01 -32.76 -19.30
C ILE A 87 45.08 -32.66 -20.40
N THR A 88 44.65 -32.59 -21.67
CA THR A 88 45.48 -32.19 -22.82
C THR A 88 45.01 -30.85 -23.39
N GLU A 89 45.97 -29.97 -23.66
CA GLU A 89 45.84 -28.53 -23.98
C GLU A 89 45.18 -28.25 -25.35
N ARG A 90 43.97 -27.64 -25.36
CA ARG A 90 43.40 -26.68 -26.37
C ARG A 90 41.87 -26.68 -26.39
N SER A 91 41.26 -27.54 -25.59
CA SER A 91 39.90 -27.41 -25.04
C SER A 91 39.73 -26.18 -24.12
N MET A 92 40.81 -25.61 -23.57
CA MET A 92 40.77 -24.33 -22.84
C MET A 92 40.41 -23.12 -23.72
N ALA A 93 40.74 -23.12 -25.01
CA ALA A 93 40.45 -21.98 -25.89
C ALA A 93 38.94 -21.83 -26.17
N ARG A 94 38.18 -22.92 -26.26
CA ARG A 94 36.72 -22.87 -26.52
C ARG A 94 35.90 -22.41 -25.30
N LEU A 95 36.40 -22.61 -24.09
CA LEU A 95 35.74 -22.14 -22.86
C LEU A 95 36.13 -20.70 -22.51
N LEU A 96 37.38 -20.31 -22.76
CA LEU A 96 37.87 -18.93 -22.55
C LEU A 96 37.19 -17.93 -23.51
N TRP A 97 36.94 -18.28 -24.77
CA TRP A 97 36.23 -17.42 -25.76
C TRP A 97 34.74 -17.25 -25.45
N VAL A 98 34.09 -18.25 -24.87
CA VAL A 98 32.70 -18.17 -24.40
C VAL A 98 32.61 -17.27 -23.16
N GLY A 99 33.60 -17.34 -22.25
CA GLY A 99 33.68 -16.45 -21.09
C GLY A 99 33.99 -14.99 -21.45
N ILE A 100 34.88 -14.76 -22.42
CA ILE A 100 35.30 -13.40 -22.83
C ILE A 100 34.20 -12.67 -23.63
N ALA A 101 33.43 -13.36 -24.49
CA ALA A 101 32.31 -12.76 -25.23
C ALA A 101 31.12 -12.39 -24.32
N ILE A 102 30.83 -13.24 -23.34
CA ILE A 102 29.81 -12.96 -22.32
C ILE A 102 30.29 -11.80 -21.43
N GLY A 103 31.57 -11.78 -21.02
CA GLY A 103 32.13 -10.70 -20.21
C GLY A 103 32.12 -9.33 -20.89
N LEU A 104 32.42 -9.24 -22.20
CA LEU A 104 32.56 -7.94 -22.87
C LEU A 104 31.23 -7.28 -23.27
N VAL A 105 30.15 -8.02 -23.53
CA VAL A 105 28.82 -7.42 -23.80
C VAL A 105 28.19 -6.88 -22.51
N PHE A 106 28.41 -7.54 -21.37
CA PHE A 106 27.92 -7.01 -20.09
C PHE A 106 28.77 -5.84 -19.56
N ILE A 107 30.07 -5.77 -19.89
CA ILE A 107 30.95 -4.62 -19.56
C ILE A 107 30.69 -3.42 -20.50
N SER A 108 30.17 -3.63 -21.72
CA SER A 108 29.58 -2.59 -22.58
C SER A 108 28.19 -2.15 -22.11
N ASN A 109 28.10 -1.83 -20.84
CA ASN A 109 26.99 -1.16 -20.21
C ASN A 109 26.91 0.28 -20.81
N CYS A 110 27.31 1.29 -20.11
CA CYS A 110 28.36 2.13 -20.66
C CYS A 110 27.90 3.45 -21.31
N VAL A 111 27.51 3.44 -22.60
CA VAL A 111 27.69 4.65 -23.44
C VAL A 111 26.41 5.25 -24.06
N TYR A 112 25.27 4.56 -24.12
CA TYR A 112 24.00 5.20 -24.51
C TYR A 112 22.82 4.83 -23.58
N GLY A 113 23.04 5.11 -22.29
CA GLY A 113 22.18 5.96 -21.47
C GLY A 113 20.66 5.84 -21.61
N PHE A 114 20.09 4.67 -21.31
CA PHE A 114 18.72 4.61 -20.78
C PHE A 114 18.76 4.93 -19.27
N GLY A 115 19.03 6.20 -18.98
CA GLY A 115 18.78 6.81 -17.68
C GLY A 115 17.30 7.19 -17.58
N GLY A 116 16.45 6.17 -17.46
CA GLY A 116 15.05 6.32 -17.08
C GLY A 116 14.86 5.62 -15.75
N TYR A 117 15.28 6.27 -14.67
CA TYR A 117 14.98 5.86 -13.30
C TYR A 117 13.46 5.93 -13.09
N GLU A 118 12.73 4.88 -13.45
CA GLU A 118 11.38 4.68 -12.94
C GLU A 118 11.49 4.18 -11.49
N HIS A 119 11.61 5.12 -10.56
CA HIS A 119 11.48 4.91 -9.12
C HIS A 119 10.04 4.51 -8.78
N TYR A 120 9.70 3.22 -8.96
CA TYR A 120 8.48 2.64 -8.41
C TYR A 120 8.66 2.41 -6.90
N PHE A 121 7.64 2.83 -6.13
CA PHE A 121 7.49 2.66 -4.69
C PHE A 121 8.09 1.34 -4.19
N ASN A 122 9.21 1.44 -3.47
CA ASN A 122 9.71 0.32 -2.70
C ASN A 122 8.81 0.21 -1.48
N GLU A 123 7.89 -0.77 -1.44
CA GLU A 123 7.05 -1.03 -0.26
C GLU A 123 7.88 -1.29 1.01
N THR A 124 9.17 -1.59 0.87
CA THR A 124 10.11 -1.56 2.00
C THR A 124 10.12 -0.19 2.67
N GLN A 125 10.12 0.94 1.96
CA GLN A 125 10.02 2.28 2.57
C GLN A 125 8.68 2.51 3.27
N LEU A 126 7.55 2.04 2.71
CA LEU A 126 6.26 2.15 3.39
C LEU A 126 6.21 1.26 4.65
N SER A 127 6.87 0.11 4.62
CA SER A 127 7.04 -0.77 5.78
C SER A 127 7.99 -0.21 6.84
N TYR A 128 8.81 0.80 6.52
CA TYR A 128 9.59 1.56 7.51
C TYR A 128 8.77 2.72 8.15
N LEU A 129 7.63 3.12 7.56
CA LEU A 129 6.82 4.26 8.02
C LEU A 129 5.91 3.94 9.23
N GLU A 130 5.69 2.68 9.58
CA GLU A 130 4.75 2.31 10.66
C GLU A 130 5.38 1.55 11.85
N PRO A 131 6.41 0.68 11.72
CA PRO A 131 6.94 -0.04 12.87
C PRO A 131 7.95 0.77 13.70
N HIS A 132 8.52 1.86 13.15
CA HIS A 132 9.59 2.61 13.82
C HIS A 132 9.13 3.81 14.65
N GLU A 133 7.87 4.22 14.57
CA GLU A 133 7.34 5.36 15.36
C GLU A 133 6.68 4.95 16.67
N ALA A 134 6.37 3.66 16.87
CA ALA A 134 5.95 3.17 18.18
C ALA A 134 7.10 3.08 19.21
N SER A 135 8.36 3.27 18.79
CA SER A 135 9.55 3.09 19.64
C SER A 135 10.44 4.33 19.82
N LEU A 136 10.15 5.46 19.18
CA LEU A 136 10.96 6.68 19.29
C LEU A 136 10.10 7.94 19.48
N SER A 137 9.28 7.95 20.54
CA SER A 137 8.84 9.20 21.18
C SER A 137 9.23 9.14 22.66
N SER A 138 9.99 10.13 23.13
CA SER A 138 10.49 10.26 24.49
C SER A 138 9.42 10.66 25.52
N SER A 139 8.13 10.43 25.22
CA SER A 139 7.03 10.42 26.19
C SER A 139 6.45 9.00 26.22
N VAL A 140 7.22 8.08 26.80
CA VAL A 140 6.86 6.67 26.97
C VAL A 140 5.60 6.59 27.83
N ALA A 141 4.49 6.12 27.25
CA ALA A 141 3.36 5.60 28.02
C ALA A 141 3.94 4.62 29.05
N THR A 142 3.71 4.87 30.34
CA THR A 142 4.26 4.05 31.42
C THR A 142 3.63 2.66 31.37
N ASN A 143 4.34 1.69 30.76
CA ASN A 143 3.89 0.32 30.55
C ASN A 143 2.55 0.20 29.78
N PRO A 144 2.56 0.32 28.44
CA PRO A 144 1.33 0.20 27.66
C PRO A 144 0.71 -1.20 27.80
N LEU A 145 -0.62 -1.26 27.79
CA LEU A 145 -1.37 -2.50 27.79
C LEU A 145 -1.18 -3.22 26.44
N PHE A 146 -0.60 -4.42 26.46
CA PHE A 146 -0.55 -5.30 25.30
C PHE A 146 -1.80 -6.17 25.22
N VAL A 147 -2.41 -6.24 24.03
CA VAL A 147 -3.67 -6.96 23.82
C VAL A 147 -3.48 -8.03 22.75
N GLY A 148 -3.90 -9.26 23.05
CA GLY A 148 -3.78 -10.41 22.16
C GLY A 148 -4.68 -10.37 20.92
N LEU A 149 -4.16 -10.94 19.82
CA LEU A 149 -4.88 -11.12 18.56
C LEU A 149 -5.93 -12.22 18.70
N THR A 150 -7.17 -11.91 18.34
CA THR A 150 -8.27 -12.87 18.20
C THR A 150 -8.64 -13.02 16.73
N LEU A 151 -8.49 -14.23 16.19
CA LEU A 151 -8.97 -14.55 14.84
C LEU A 151 -10.48 -14.82 14.84
N ILE A 152 -11.18 -14.33 13.83
CA ILE A 152 -12.63 -14.51 13.68
C ILE A 152 -12.88 -15.88 13.07
N GLN A 153 -13.10 -16.90 13.90
CA GLN A 153 -13.16 -18.31 13.49
C GLN A 153 -14.23 -18.58 12.41
N ASN A 154 -15.39 -17.94 12.52
CA ASN A 154 -16.50 -18.14 11.58
C ASN A 154 -16.38 -17.31 10.28
N ALA A 155 -15.30 -16.55 10.10
CA ALA A 155 -15.16 -15.66 8.95
C ALA A 155 -14.99 -16.44 7.62
N HIS A 156 -14.27 -17.56 7.63
CA HIS A 156 -14.08 -18.39 6.43
C HIS A 156 -15.39 -18.90 5.85
N ALA A 157 -16.34 -19.34 6.70
CA ALA A 157 -17.66 -19.81 6.27
C ALA A 157 -18.49 -18.72 5.55
N LYS A 158 -18.14 -17.44 5.76
CA LYS A 158 -18.77 -16.27 5.14
C LYS A 158 -17.97 -15.75 3.94
N GLY A 159 -16.84 -16.40 3.61
CA GLY A 159 -15.89 -15.90 2.62
C GLY A 159 -15.16 -14.63 3.06
N ALA A 160 -15.12 -14.34 4.37
CA ALA A 160 -14.40 -13.21 4.94
C ALA A 160 -12.97 -13.66 5.28
N VAL A 161 -12.04 -13.37 4.39
CA VAL A 161 -10.62 -13.76 4.49
C VAL A 161 -9.71 -12.63 4.05
N CYS A 162 -8.50 -12.56 4.58
CA CYS A 162 -7.47 -11.60 4.18
C CYS A 162 -7.02 -11.85 2.72
N LEU A 163 -6.20 -10.95 2.16
CA LEU A 163 -5.68 -11.04 0.78
C LEU A 163 -5.09 -12.41 0.41
N ASP A 164 -4.48 -13.11 1.36
CA ASP A 164 -3.87 -14.44 1.16
C ASP A 164 -4.80 -15.63 1.50
N GLY A 165 -6.03 -15.38 1.94
CA GLY A 165 -6.99 -16.40 2.35
C GLY A 165 -6.98 -16.74 3.85
N THR A 166 -6.09 -16.16 4.65
CA THR A 166 -6.10 -16.36 6.12
C THR A 166 -7.29 -15.67 6.79
N LEU A 167 -7.64 -16.13 8.00
CA LEU A 167 -8.73 -15.52 8.76
C LEU A 167 -8.39 -14.06 9.16
N PRO A 168 -9.35 -13.13 9.08
CA PRO A 168 -9.19 -11.81 9.69
C PRO A 168 -9.21 -11.90 11.22
N GLY A 169 -8.76 -10.84 11.88
CA GLY A 169 -8.72 -10.79 13.33
C GLY A 169 -8.75 -9.37 13.88
N TYR A 170 -8.95 -9.27 15.19
CA TYR A 170 -8.94 -8.03 15.95
C TYR A 170 -8.30 -8.24 17.32
N HIS A 171 -7.92 -7.15 17.97
CA HIS A 171 -7.51 -7.14 19.38
C HIS A 171 -8.66 -6.55 20.19
N LEU A 172 -9.04 -7.16 21.30
CA LEU A 172 -10.15 -6.70 22.15
C LEU A 172 -9.72 -6.67 23.61
N HIS A 173 -9.80 -5.49 24.21
CA HIS A 173 -9.68 -5.30 25.64
C HIS A 173 -11.05 -4.93 26.22
N ARG A 174 -11.45 -5.60 27.31
CA ARG A 174 -12.79 -5.45 27.89
C ARG A 174 -12.91 -4.18 28.73
N GLY A 175 -14.07 -3.55 28.62
CA GLY A 175 -14.44 -2.40 29.43
C GLY A 175 -14.83 -2.81 30.85
N TYR A 176 -14.89 -1.82 31.74
CA TYR A 176 -15.23 -2.01 33.15
C TYR A 176 -15.97 -0.81 33.72
N GLY A 177 -16.62 -1.00 34.88
CA GLY A 177 -17.38 0.06 35.56
C GLY A 177 -18.44 0.68 34.64
N SER A 178 -18.50 2.01 34.58
CA SER A 178 -19.43 2.74 33.72
C SER A 178 -19.22 2.52 32.21
N GLY A 179 -18.02 2.11 31.79
CA GLY A 179 -17.68 1.83 30.39
C GLY A 179 -17.93 0.39 29.94
N ALA A 180 -18.38 -0.50 30.84
CA ALA A 180 -18.56 -1.92 30.52
C ALA A 180 -19.56 -2.20 29.37
N ASN A 181 -20.55 -1.31 29.19
CA ASN A 181 -21.52 -1.34 28.10
C ASN A 181 -21.27 -0.25 27.03
N SER A 182 -20.05 0.26 26.94
CA SER A 182 -19.63 1.20 25.91
C SER A 182 -18.54 0.58 25.04
N TRP A 183 -18.55 0.86 23.74
CA TRP A 183 -17.71 0.20 22.75
C TRP A 183 -16.99 1.20 21.84
N LEU A 184 -15.68 1.04 21.71
CA LEU A 184 -14.84 1.74 20.76
C LEU A 184 -14.26 0.71 19.78
N VAL A 185 -14.67 0.80 18.51
CA VAL A 185 -14.14 -0.04 17.44
C VAL A 185 -13.24 0.80 16.57
N ASN A 186 -11.93 0.57 16.66
CA ASN A 186 -10.92 1.30 15.92
C ASN A 186 -10.39 0.48 14.73
N LEU A 187 -10.50 1.04 13.52
CA LEU A 187 -10.09 0.41 12.27
C LEU A 187 -8.63 0.74 11.96
N GLU A 188 -7.81 -0.28 11.78
CA GLU A 188 -6.40 -0.11 11.41
C GLU A 188 -6.27 0.53 10.01
N GLY A 189 -5.38 1.52 9.87
CA GLY A 189 -4.98 2.12 8.60
C GLY A 189 -3.95 1.29 7.85
N GLY A 190 -3.20 1.89 6.91
CA GLY A 190 -2.05 1.22 6.27
C GLY A 190 -2.05 1.20 4.74
N GLY A 191 -2.60 2.24 4.10
CA GLY A 191 -2.62 2.41 2.65
C GLY A 191 -3.47 1.38 1.90
N TRP A 192 -3.19 1.22 0.61
CA TRP A 192 -3.96 0.35 -0.29
C TRP A 192 -3.03 -0.38 -1.26
N CYS A 193 -3.54 -1.44 -1.88
CA CYS A 193 -2.94 -2.00 -3.08
C CYS A 193 -3.92 -1.83 -4.26
N ASN A 194 -3.41 -1.41 -5.42
CA ASN A 194 -4.24 -0.94 -6.53
C ASN A 194 -3.99 -1.68 -7.84
N ASN A 195 -3.10 -2.68 -7.85
CA ASN A 195 -2.85 -3.56 -8.98
C ASN A 195 -2.41 -4.94 -8.47
N ILE A 196 -2.42 -5.95 -9.36
CA ILE A 196 -2.06 -7.33 -9.01
C ILE A 196 -0.67 -7.42 -8.36
N ARG A 197 0.31 -6.70 -8.91
CA ARG A 197 1.69 -6.75 -8.39
C ARG A 197 1.78 -6.22 -6.96
N THR A 198 1.19 -5.06 -6.68
CA THR A 198 1.21 -4.46 -5.33
C THR A 198 0.42 -5.32 -4.35
N CYS A 199 -0.73 -5.88 -4.76
CA CYS A 199 -1.51 -6.76 -3.90
C CYS A 199 -0.82 -8.11 -3.62
N VAL A 200 -0.12 -8.70 -4.59
CA VAL A 200 0.69 -9.92 -4.39
C VAL A 200 1.85 -9.68 -3.43
N TYR A 201 2.47 -8.50 -3.47
CA TYR A 201 3.47 -8.14 -2.46
C TYR A 201 2.82 -8.00 -1.08
N ARG A 202 1.73 -7.23 -1.01
CA ARG A 202 1.02 -6.93 0.24
C ARG A 202 0.51 -8.16 0.97
N LYS A 203 0.04 -9.19 0.25
CA LYS A 203 -0.47 -10.44 0.87
C LYS A 203 0.59 -11.21 1.67
N LYS A 204 1.87 -10.92 1.46
CA LYS A 204 3.01 -11.52 2.21
C LYS A 204 3.41 -10.70 3.44
N THR A 205 2.54 -9.82 3.92
CA THR A 205 2.81 -8.92 5.05
C THR A 205 1.66 -8.96 6.05
N ARG A 206 1.85 -8.33 7.22
CA ARG A 206 0.77 -8.14 8.22
C ARG A 206 -0.46 -7.41 7.68
N ARG A 207 -0.31 -6.71 6.55
CA ARG A 207 -1.34 -5.93 5.86
C ARG A 207 -2.15 -6.70 4.81
N GLY A 208 -1.88 -7.98 4.66
CA GLY A 208 -2.63 -8.85 3.75
C GLY A 208 -2.79 -10.29 4.25
N SER A 209 -2.30 -10.59 5.46
CA SER A 209 -2.33 -11.93 6.03
C SER A 209 -2.17 -11.90 7.55
N SER A 210 -3.04 -12.63 8.25
CA SER A 210 -2.95 -12.76 9.70
C SER A 210 -1.82 -13.67 10.18
N ALA A 211 -1.19 -14.43 9.28
CA ALA A 211 0.01 -15.19 9.58
C ALA A 211 1.17 -14.27 10.01
N PHE A 212 1.24 -13.07 9.44
CA PHE A 212 2.28 -12.07 9.71
C PHE A 212 1.85 -10.98 10.70
N MET A 213 0.61 -11.02 11.20
CA MET A 213 0.18 -10.07 12.23
C MET A 213 0.88 -10.33 13.57
N GLU A 214 1.25 -9.25 14.24
CA GLU A 214 1.71 -9.23 15.61
C GLU A 214 0.67 -9.93 16.50
N LYS A 215 1.14 -10.84 17.36
CA LYS A 215 0.26 -11.61 18.25
C LYS A 215 -0.29 -10.75 19.38
N GLU A 216 0.42 -9.70 19.75
CA GLU A 216 -0.02 -8.69 20.70
C GLU A 216 0.38 -7.31 20.16
N ILE A 217 -0.43 -6.30 20.42
CA ILE A 217 -0.11 -4.90 20.11
C ILE A 217 -0.37 -4.01 21.32
N PRO A 218 0.39 -2.92 21.49
CA PRO A 218 0.13 -1.96 22.55
C PRO A 218 -1.14 -1.15 22.23
N PHE A 219 -1.99 -0.98 23.24
CA PHE A 219 -3.14 -0.08 23.20
C PHE A 219 -2.72 1.26 23.81
N ILE A 220 -2.58 2.27 22.96
CA ILE A 220 -2.14 3.64 23.29
C ILE A 220 -3.09 4.68 22.69
N GLY A 221 -2.90 5.97 23.03
CA GLY A 221 -3.75 7.05 22.53
C GLY A 221 -5.22 6.81 22.89
N ILE A 222 -6.11 6.94 21.90
CA ILE A 222 -7.55 6.68 22.07
C ILE A 222 -7.87 5.24 22.54
N LEU A 223 -6.94 4.29 22.40
CA LEU A 223 -7.09 2.92 22.90
C LEU A 223 -6.47 2.69 24.28
N SER A 224 -5.74 3.65 24.88
CA SER A 224 -5.11 3.46 26.21
C SER A 224 -6.14 3.14 27.30
N ASN A 225 -5.76 2.30 28.27
CA ASN A 225 -6.56 1.97 29.46
C ASN A 225 -6.29 2.90 30.64
N ASN A 226 -5.39 3.86 30.49
CA ASN A 226 -5.10 4.86 31.51
C ASN A 226 -5.99 6.10 31.29
N ALA A 227 -6.70 6.52 32.33
CA ALA A 227 -7.54 7.72 32.28
C ALA A 227 -6.72 9.01 32.10
N GLU A 228 -5.46 9.03 32.53
CA GLU A 228 -4.57 10.18 32.31
C GLU A 228 -4.12 10.30 30.84
N GLU A 229 -4.18 9.20 30.10
CA GLU A 229 -3.81 9.14 28.67
C GLU A 229 -5.04 9.16 27.74
N ASN A 230 -6.20 8.72 28.24
CA ASN A 230 -7.43 8.55 27.48
C ASN A 230 -8.66 8.83 28.37
N PRO A 231 -8.91 10.11 28.73
CA PRO A 231 -9.80 10.48 29.83
C PRO A 231 -11.22 9.97 29.71
N ASP A 232 -11.71 9.86 28.49
CA ASP A 232 -13.13 9.63 28.19
C ASP A 232 -13.44 8.18 27.78
N PHE A 233 -12.46 7.46 27.20
CA PHE A 233 -12.67 6.13 26.62
C PHE A 233 -11.86 5.02 27.30
N TYR A 234 -11.03 5.33 28.31
CA TYR A 234 -10.12 4.36 28.94
C TYR A 234 -10.81 3.11 29.51
N ASN A 235 -12.05 3.22 29.99
CA ASN A 235 -12.77 2.11 30.61
C ASN A 235 -13.79 1.43 29.66
N TRP A 236 -13.79 1.79 28.37
CA TRP A 236 -14.67 1.18 27.37
C TRP A 236 -14.15 -0.18 26.91
N ASN A 237 -15.02 -0.99 26.30
CA ASN A 237 -14.58 -2.09 25.45
C ASN A 237 -13.86 -1.49 24.25
N ARG A 238 -12.58 -1.80 24.08
CA ARG A 238 -11.74 -1.20 23.06
C ARG A 238 -11.27 -2.28 22.11
N VAL A 239 -11.49 -2.04 20.81
CA VAL A 239 -11.21 -3.00 19.75
C VAL A 239 -10.29 -2.34 18.72
N LYS A 240 -9.26 -3.06 18.28
CA LYS A 240 -8.50 -2.73 17.08
C LYS A 240 -8.76 -3.80 16.03
N LEU A 241 -9.57 -3.50 15.01
CA LEU A 241 -9.80 -4.40 13.88
C LEU A 241 -8.60 -4.32 12.94
N ARG A 242 -7.95 -5.47 12.68
CA ARG A 242 -6.74 -5.53 11.86
C ARG A 242 -7.08 -5.42 10.38
N TYR A 243 -6.27 -4.66 9.65
CA TYR A 243 -6.50 -4.35 8.25
C TYR A 243 -5.69 -5.27 7.33
N CYS A 244 -6.40 -6.10 6.56
CA CYS A 244 -5.79 -7.11 5.71
C CYS A 244 -6.45 -7.29 4.33
N ASP A 245 -7.34 -6.38 3.92
CA ASP A 245 -8.02 -6.44 2.61
C ASP A 245 -7.40 -5.50 1.56
N GLY A 246 -6.83 -4.37 1.97
CA GLY A 246 -6.18 -3.44 1.04
C GLY A 246 -7.13 -2.48 0.29
N ALA A 247 -8.41 -2.39 0.66
CA ALA A 247 -9.41 -1.49 0.09
C ALA A 247 -10.27 -0.78 1.16
N SER A 248 -9.71 -0.42 2.32
CA SER A 248 -10.48 0.24 3.40
C SER A 248 -11.78 -0.52 3.77
N PHE A 249 -11.74 -1.85 3.80
CA PHE A 249 -12.87 -2.71 4.08
C PHE A 249 -14.04 -2.64 3.07
N THR A 250 -13.78 -2.22 1.83
CA THR A 250 -14.86 -2.07 0.81
C THR A 250 -14.84 -3.12 -0.31
N GLY A 251 -13.73 -3.84 -0.52
CA GLY A 251 -13.63 -4.81 -1.62
C GLY A 251 -14.55 -6.03 -1.44
N ASP A 252 -15.11 -6.54 -2.55
CA ASP A 252 -15.69 -7.89 -2.61
C ASP A 252 -15.52 -8.53 -4.00
N SER A 253 -14.31 -9.01 -4.25
CA SER A 253 -13.94 -9.75 -5.47
C SER A 253 -12.75 -10.68 -5.21
N GLU A 254 -12.21 -11.28 -6.26
CA GLU A 254 -11.01 -12.12 -6.17
C GLU A 254 -10.26 -12.12 -7.50
N ASP A 255 -8.96 -12.44 -7.44
CA ASP A 255 -8.17 -12.83 -8.59
C ASP A 255 -7.65 -14.25 -8.37
N GLN A 256 -8.20 -15.20 -9.11
CA GLN A 256 -7.86 -16.62 -8.96
C GLN A 256 -6.45 -16.94 -9.46
N THR A 257 -5.97 -16.24 -10.50
CA THR A 257 -4.64 -16.46 -11.08
C THR A 257 -3.55 -16.00 -10.12
N ALA A 258 -3.72 -14.83 -9.52
CA ALA A 258 -2.81 -14.27 -8.54
C ALA A 258 -3.04 -14.80 -7.10
N GLN A 259 -4.08 -15.63 -6.90
CA GLN A 259 -4.53 -16.13 -5.60
C GLN A 259 -4.71 -14.98 -4.60
N LEU A 260 -5.51 -13.98 -4.98
CA LEU A 260 -5.84 -12.81 -4.18
C LEU A 260 -7.32 -12.83 -3.81
N GLN A 261 -7.60 -12.55 -2.54
CA GLN A 261 -8.95 -12.47 -2.00
C GLN A 261 -9.25 -11.03 -1.55
N PHE A 262 -10.06 -10.31 -2.32
CA PHE A 262 -10.44 -8.94 -2.01
C PHE A 262 -11.75 -8.93 -1.23
N ARG A 263 -11.71 -9.23 0.07
CA ARG A 263 -12.91 -9.49 0.89
C ARG A 263 -13.16 -8.45 1.97
N GLY A 264 -12.76 -7.21 1.75
CA GLY A 264 -12.89 -6.10 2.69
C GLY A 264 -14.29 -5.98 3.31
N GLN A 265 -15.34 -5.91 2.48
CA GLN A 265 -16.73 -5.76 2.96
C GLN A 265 -17.15 -6.95 3.82
N ARG A 266 -16.72 -8.16 3.44
CA ARG A 266 -17.04 -9.38 4.17
C ARG A 266 -16.30 -9.45 5.49
N ILE A 267 -15.04 -9.01 5.54
CA ILE A 267 -14.26 -8.89 6.77
C ILE A 267 -14.95 -7.92 7.72
N TRP A 268 -15.36 -6.75 7.24
CA TRP A 268 -16.14 -5.78 8.02
C TRP A 268 -17.41 -6.41 8.62
N ALA A 269 -18.25 -7.01 7.78
CA ALA A 269 -19.49 -7.64 8.22
C ALA A 269 -19.25 -8.76 9.25
N ALA A 270 -18.28 -9.65 8.98
CA ALA A 270 -17.94 -10.76 9.88
C ALA A 270 -17.38 -10.27 11.22
N ALA A 271 -16.56 -9.22 11.22
CA ALA A 271 -16.02 -8.61 12.43
C ALA A 271 -17.13 -7.95 13.26
N MET A 272 -18.00 -7.15 12.63
CA MET A 272 -19.10 -6.48 13.34
C MET A 272 -20.05 -7.51 13.96
N GLU A 273 -20.42 -8.55 13.22
CA GLU A 273 -21.28 -9.61 13.74
C GLU A 273 -20.63 -10.36 14.92
N ASP A 274 -19.34 -10.68 14.83
CA ASP A 274 -18.62 -11.35 15.91
C ASP A 274 -18.54 -10.48 17.17
N LEU A 275 -18.27 -9.18 17.04
CA LEU A 275 -18.29 -8.22 18.16
C LEU A 275 -19.70 -8.05 18.75
N MET A 276 -20.74 -8.00 17.92
CA MET A 276 -22.15 -7.98 18.34
C MET A 276 -22.48 -9.21 19.19
N SER A 277 -22.00 -10.38 18.78
CA SER A 277 -22.18 -11.62 19.54
C SER A 277 -21.52 -11.56 20.92
N LYS A 278 -20.38 -10.86 21.02
CA LYS A 278 -19.54 -10.69 22.22
C LYS A 278 -20.00 -9.60 23.19
N GLY A 279 -21.18 -9.05 22.97
CA GLY A 279 -21.84 -8.11 23.89
C GLY A 279 -22.04 -6.71 23.32
N MET A 280 -21.46 -6.39 22.14
CA MET A 280 -21.63 -5.06 21.53
C MET A 280 -23.10 -4.76 21.22
N ARG A 281 -23.92 -5.78 20.95
CA ARG A 281 -25.36 -5.63 20.74
C ARG A 281 -26.13 -4.98 21.91
N PHE A 282 -25.56 -5.01 23.12
CA PHE A 282 -26.14 -4.43 24.33
C PHE A 282 -25.51 -3.07 24.68
N ALA A 283 -24.74 -2.48 23.76
CA ALA A 283 -24.07 -1.22 24.02
C ALA A 283 -25.07 -0.08 24.24
N ASN A 284 -24.82 0.71 25.28
CA ASN A 284 -25.47 2.00 25.48
C ASN A 284 -24.85 3.06 24.56
N GLN A 285 -23.56 2.91 24.29
CA GLN A 285 -22.75 3.86 23.54
C GLN A 285 -21.74 3.12 22.65
N ALA A 286 -21.59 3.58 21.41
CA ALA A 286 -20.62 3.02 20.48
C ALA A 286 -19.94 4.11 19.66
N LEU A 287 -18.62 4.00 19.51
CA LEU A 287 -17.79 4.87 18.67
C LEU A 287 -17.08 4.00 17.65
N LEU A 288 -17.32 4.25 16.36
CA LEU A 288 -16.46 3.75 15.29
C LEU A 288 -15.35 4.76 15.05
N SER A 289 -14.10 4.33 15.09
CA SER A 289 -12.96 5.17 14.77
C SER A 289 -11.99 4.47 13.84
N GLY A 290 -11.03 5.22 13.31
CA GLY A 290 -9.92 4.63 12.57
C GLY A 290 -8.99 5.71 12.05
N CYS A 291 -7.76 5.31 11.73
CA CYS A 291 -6.80 6.18 11.09
C CYS A 291 -6.56 5.84 9.62
N SER A 292 -6.32 6.84 8.76
CA SER A 292 -5.75 6.66 7.42
C SER A 292 -6.73 5.87 6.55
N ALA A 293 -6.32 4.75 5.95
CA ALA A 293 -7.24 3.82 5.29
C ALA A 293 -8.39 3.36 6.19
N GLY A 294 -8.19 3.21 7.50
CA GLY A 294 -9.22 2.92 8.49
C GLY A 294 -10.08 4.14 8.86
N GLY A 295 -9.53 5.35 8.74
CA GLY A 295 -10.30 6.60 8.85
C GLY A 295 -11.23 6.77 7.67
N LEU A 296 -10.75 6.52 6.45
CA LEU A 296 -11.59 6.43 5.25
C LEU A 296 -12.68 5.38 5.41
N ALA A 297 -12.33 4.18 5.87
CA ALA A 297 -13.29 3.11 6.15
C ALA A 297 -14.34 3.55 7.17
N THR A 298 -13.93 4.28 8.21
CA THR A 298 -14.85 4.83 9.22
C THR A 298 -15.88 5.76 8.59
N ILE A 299 -15.50 6.60 7.61
CA ILE A 299 -16.44 7.46 6.88
C ILE A 299 -17.41 6.62 6.05
N ILE A 300 -16.89 5.66 5.29
CA ILE A 300 -17.68 4.82 4.37
C ILE A 300 -18.70 3.97 5.14
N HIS A 301 -18.29 3.33 6.23
CA HIS A 301 -19.12 2.41 7.00
C HIS A 301 -19.85 3.05 8.18
N CYS A 302 -19.77 4.38 8.37
CA CYS A 302 -20.32 5.03 9.55
C CYS A 302 -21.82 4.75 9.74
N ASP A 303 -22.60 4.88 8.66
CA ASP A 303 -24.04 4.64 8.71
C ASP A 303 -24.36 3.14 8.83
N GLU A 304 -23.59 2.25 8.20
CA GLU A 304 -23.74 0.80 8.40
C GLU A 304 -23.52 0.42 9.87
N PHE A 305 -22.49 0.98 10.50
CA PHE A 305 -22.21 0.78 11.92
C PHE A 305 -23.35 1.30 12.80
N ARG A 306 -23.91 2.48 12.49
CA ARG A 306 -25.09 2.99 13.21
C ARG A 306 -26.25 2.04 13.11
N ASP A 307 -26.50 1.48 11.94
CA ASP A 307 -27.68 0.64 11.66
C ASP A 307 -27.62 -0.73 12.35
N LEU A 308 -26.47 -1.13 12.93
CA LEU A 308 -26.34 -2.33 13.78
C LEU A 308 -27.06 -2.20 15.14
N PHE A 309 -27.32 -0.98 15.61
CA PHE A 309 -27.80 -0.72 16.97
C PHE A 309 -29.23 -0.16 16.99
N PRO A 310 -30.02 -0.41 18.04
CA PRO A 310 -31.32 0.24 18.21
C PRO A 310 -31.19 1.77 18.27
N ARG A 311 -32.30 2.47 18.02
CA ARG A 311 -32.34 3.94 18.02
C ARG A 311 -31.94 4.58 19.36
N THR A 312 -32.05 3.84 20.45
CA THR A 312 -31.71 4.26 21.82
C THR A 312 -30.20 4.27 22.09
N THR A 313 -29.40 3.49 21.37
CA THR A 313 -27.93 3.49 21.52
C THR A 313 -27.36 4.78 20.93
N LYS A 314 -26.48 5.46 21.69
CA LYS A 314 -25.71 6.60 21.18
C LYS A 314 -24.58 6.04 20.30
N VAL A 315 -24.61 6.33 19.00
CA VAL A 315 -23.55 5.91 18.07
C VAL A 315 -23.02 7.14 17.34
N LYS A 316 -21.69 7.26 17.28
CA LYS A 316 -21.00 8.29 16.51
C LYS A 316 -19.75 7.71 15.83
N CYS A 317 -19.17 8.44 14.89
CA CYS A 317 -17.97 8.02 14.17
C CYS A 317 -16.85 9.07 14.25
N LEU A 318 -15.60 8.63 14.29
CA LEU A 318 -14.40 9.47 14.36
C LEU A 318 -13.41 9.05 13.27
N SER A 319 -13.28 9.86 12.22
CA SER A 319 -12.27 9.64 11.19
C SER A 319 -11.02 10.46 11.49
N ASP A 320 -9.90 9.79 11.72
CA ASP A 320 -8.58 10.39 11.87
C ASP A 320 -7.76 10.20 10.58
N ALA A 321 -7.19 11.28 10.04
CA ALA A 321 -6.39 11.28 8.81
C ALA A 321 -7.05 10.53 7.63
N GLY A 322 -8.38 10.49 7.61
CA GLY A 322 -9.18 9.78 6.62
C GLY A 322 -9.76 10.68 5.54
N LEU A 323 -9.61 12.01 5.66
CA LEU A 323 -10.11 13.00 4.70
C LEU A 323 -9.12 13.19 3.54
N PHE A 324 -8.95 12.15 2.73
CA PHE A 324 -8.15 12.24 1.52
C PHE A 324 -8.85 13.03 0.43
N LEU A 325 -8.09 13.86 -0.28
CA LEU A 325 -8.62 14.69 -1.37
C LEU A 325 -8.16 14.25 -2.76
N ASP A 326 -9.06 14.31 -3.74
CA ASP A 326 -8.73 14.25 -5.17
C ASP A 326 -8.10 15.59 -5.58
N SER A 327 -6.79 15.72 -5.37
CA SER A 327 -6.01 16.94 -5.62
C SER A 327 -4.94 16.70 -6.67
N ILE A 328 -4.63 17.77 -7.40
CA ILE A 328 -3.55 17.80 -8.38
C ILE A 328 -2.20 17.71 -7.66
N ASP A 329 -1.33 16.84 -8.15
CA ASP A 329 0.04 16.68 -7.68
C ASP A 329 1.00 17.71 -8.32
N VAL A 330 2.25 17.70 -7.89
CA VAL A 330 3.28 18.68 -8.31
C VAL A 330 3.65 18.57 -9.78
N SER A 331 3.25 17.48 -10.46
CA SER A 331 3.41 17.31 -11.91
C SER A 331 2.19 17.78 -12.72
N GLY A 332 1.09 18.15 -12.05
CA GLY A 332 -0.17 18.52 -12.70
C GLY A 332 -1.14 17.34 -12.92
N ALA A 333 -0.82 16.14 -12.42
CA ALA A 333 -1.65 14.95 -12.56
C ALA A 333 -2.49 14.67 -11.29
N HIS A 334 -3.33 13.63 -11.33
CA HIS A 334 -4.15 13.18 -10.19
C HIS A 334 -3.65 11.83 -9.65
N THR A 335 -2.47 11.80 -9.02
CA THR A 335 -1.86 10.55 -8.56
C THR A 335 -2.77 9.72 -7.65
N LEU A 336 -3.43 10.32 -6.65
CA LEU A 336 -4.29 9.55 -5.74
C LEU A 336 -5.56 9.05 -6.41
N ARG A 337 -6.11 9.78 -7.38
CA ARG A 337 -7.25 9.29 -8.19
C ARG A 337 -6.86 8.06 -9.00
N ASN A 338 -5.66 8.04 -9.56
CA ASN A 338 -5.14 6.87 -10.27
C ASN A 338 -4.94 5.67 -9.33
N LEU A 339 -4.45 5.90 -8.11
CA LEU A 339 -4.39 4.87 -7.07
C LEU A 339 -5.79 4.32 -6.77
N TYR A 340 -6.74 5.18 -6.45
CA TYR A 340 -8.11 4.79 -6.09
C TYR A 340 -8.87 4.15 -7.25
N SER A 341 -8.62 4.56 -8.50
CA SER A 341 -9.14 3.89 -9.69
C SER A 341 -8.77 2.41 -9.70
N GLY A 342 -7.50 2.10 -9.45
CA GLY A 342 -7.01 0.73 -9.34
C GLY A 342 -7.62 -0.02 -8.15
N VAL A 343 -7.73 0.62 -6.98
CA VAL A 343 -8.37 0.01 -5.79
C VAL A 343 -9.83 -0.35 -6.08
N VAL A 344 -10.62 0.62 -6.54
CA VAL A 344 -12.06 0.46 -6.75
C VAL A 344 -12.35 -0.55 -7.85
N GLY A 345 -11.63 -0.46 -8.97
CA GLY A 345 -11.80 -1.36 -10.11
C GLY A 345 -11.33 -2.78 -9.84
N LEU A 346 -10.09 -2.95 -9.35
CA LEU A 346 -9.51 -4.28 -9.14
C LEU A 346 -10.23 -5.05 -8.04
N GLN A 347 -10.56 -4.38 -6.93
CA GLN A 347 -11.09 -5.04 -5.75
C GLN A 347 -12.62 -5.09 -5.72
N GLY A 348 -13.29 -4.52 -6.74
CA GLY A 348 -14.74 -4.52 -6.85
C GLY A 348 -15.45 -3.67 -5.79
N ALA A 349 -14.76 -2.67 -5.23
CA ALA A 349 -15.26 -1.87 -4.10
C ALA A 349 -16.56 -1.10 -4.42
N GLN A 350 -16.76 -0.77 -5.69
CA GLN A 350 -17.91 0.01 -6.19
C GLN A 350 -19.28 -0.46 -5.68
N ARG A 351 -19.46 -1.76 -5.44
CA ARG A 351 -20.75 -2.33 -4.98
C ARG A 351 -21.06 -2.03 -3.52
N ASN A 352 -20.04 -1.66 -2.76
CA ASN A 352 -20.10 -1.46 -1.31
C ASN A 352 -19.85 0.00 -0.92
N LEU A 353 -19.81 0.91 -1.91
CA LEU A 353 -19.77 2.35 -1.64
C LEU A 353 -21.19 2.89 -1.39
N PRO A 354 -21.32 4.02 -0.66
CA PRO A 354 -22.62 4.57 -0.34
C PRO A 354 -23.41 4.92 -1.60
N GLN A 355 -24.60 4.33 -1.75
CA GLN A 355 -25.48 4.52 -2.91
C GLN A 355 -25.81 5.99 -3.16
N ILE A 356 -26.01 6.76 -2.08
CA ILE A 356 -26.25 8.21 -2.13
C ILE A 356 -25.18 8.99 -2.92
N CYS A 357 -23.98 8.44 -3.06
CA CYS A 357 -22.94 8.99 -3.91
C CYS A 357 -22.92 8.33 -5.30
N THR A 358 -22.92 6.99 -5.37
CA THR A 358 -22.74 6.27 -6.65
C THR A 358 -23.91 6.44 -7.61
N ASP A 359 -25.07 6.88 -7.11
CA ASP A 359 -26.24 7.25 -7.94
C ASP A 359 -26.01 8.55 -8.74
N HIS A 360 -25.00 9.35 -8.37
CA HIS A 360 -24.75 10.67 -8.95
C HIS A 360 -23.31 10.87 -9.45
N LEU A 361 -22.34 10.13 -8.91
CA LEU A 361 -20.93 10.24 -9.23
C LEU A 361 -20.35 8.87 -9.57
N ASP A 362 -19.22 8.87 -10.28
CA ASP A 362 -18.51 7.63 -10.57
C ASP A 362 -17.96 6.99 -9.26
N PRO A 363 -17.82 5.65 -9.20
CA PRO A 363 -17.38 4.97 -8.00
C PRO A 363 -16.01 5.43 -7.46
N ILE A 364 -15.10 5.90 -8.31
CA ILE A 364 -13.78 6.38 -7.87
C ILE A 364 -13.95 7.69 -7.10
N SER A 365 -14.77 8.60 -7.62
CA SER A 365 -15.15 9.83 -6.91
C SER A 365 -15.84 9.52 -5.59
N CYS A 366 -16.65 8.47 -5.50
CA CYS A 366 -17.28 8.04 -4.25
C CYS A 366 -16.34 7.35 -3.26
N PHE A 367 -15.13 6.98 -3.66
CA PHE A 367 -14.09 6.55 -2.73
C PHE A 367 -13.40 7.73 -2.05
N PHE A 368 -13.51 8.94 -2.59
CA PHE A 368 -12.99 10.15 -1.95
C PHE A 368 -14.00 10.74 -0.93
N PRO A 369 -13.60 10.89 0.35
CA PRO A 369 -14.48 11.41 1.38
C PRO A 369 -15.08 12.78 1.10
N GLN A 370 -14.40 13.65 0.33
CA GLN A 370 -14.93 14.97 -0.05
C GLN A 370 -16.32 14.91 -0.69
N ASN A 371 -16.68 13.77 -1.32
CA ASN A 371 -17.96 13.54 -1.97
C ASN A 371 -18.97 12.79 -1.08
N LEU A 372 -18.54 12.28 0.08
CA LEU A 372 -19.36 11.47 0.99
C LEU A 372 -19.73 12.18 2.28
N ILE A 373 -18.79 12.90 2.89
CA ILE A 373 -18.90 13.35 4.29
C ILE A 373 -20.16 14.19 4.58
N ALA A 374 -20.62 14.99 3.61
CA ALA A 374 -21.81 15.82 3.78
C ALA A 374 -23.12 15.00 3.81
N SER A 375 -23.09 13.78 3.29
CA SER A 375 -24.25 12.88 3.16
C SER A 375 -24.33 11.83 4.27
N VAL A 376 -23.27 11.67 5.08
CA VAL A 376 -23.27 10.76 6.23
C VAL A 376 -24.31 11.23 7.25
N ARG A 377 -25.26 10.35 7.61
CA ARG A 377 -26.39 10.71 8.48
C ARG A 377 -26.00 10.69 9.96
N THR A 378 -25.14 9.74 10.31
CA THR A 378 -24.63 9.52 11.66
C THR A 378 -23.64 10.63 12.03
N PRO A 379 -23.66 11.16 13.28
CA PRO A 379 -22.70 12.18 13.69
C PRO A 379 -21.26 11.72 13.48
N LEU A 380 -20.52 12.48 12.68
CA LEU A 380 -19.13 12.20 12.33
C LEU A 380 -18.23 13.33 12.85
N PHE A 381 -17.08 12.97 13.39
CA PHE A 381 -15.99 13.88 13.74
C PHE A 381 -14.80 13.61 12.82
N ILE A 382 -14.22 14.67 12.26
CA ILE A 382 -13.00 14.56 11.45
C ILE A 382 -11.84 15.19 12.23
N VAL A 383 -10.86 14.35 12.56
CA VAL A 383 -9.52 14.78 12.95
C VAL A 383 -8.66 14.67 11.69
N ASN A 384 -8.08 15.76 11.22
CA ASN A 384 -7.18 15.70 10.07
C ASN A 384 -6.11 16.78 10.18
N ALA A 385 -4.87 16.43 9.85
CA ALA A 385 -3.85 17.44 9.64
C ALA A 385 -4.15 18.19 8.33
N ALA A 386 -4.06 19.53 8.34
CA ALA A 386 -4.21 20.32 7.12
C ALA A 386 -3.09 20.02 6.10
N TYR A 387 -1.94 19.57 6.59
CA TYR A 387 -0.78 19.14 5.82
C TYR A 387 -0.50 17.66 6.10
N ASP A 388 -1.45 16.80 5.77
CA ASP A 388 -1.31 15.37 5.99
C ASP A 388 -0.05 14.82 5.32
N SER A 389 0.90 14.35 6.13
CA SER A 389 2.23 13.95 5.65
C SER A 389 2.18 12.76 4.70
N TRP A 390 1.22 11.85 4.89
CA TRP A 390 1.03 10.72 3.99
C TRP A 390 0.52 11.20 2.64
N GLN A 391 -0.48 12.08 2.59
CA GLN A 391 -1.00 12.61 1.34
C GLN A 391 0.03 13.46 0.61
N ILE A 392 0.87 14.21 1.33
CA ILE A 392 2.00 14.93 0.72
C ILE A 392 2.97 13.95 0.04
N GLN A 393 3.42 12.90 0.73
CA GLN A 393 4.41 11.96 0.18
C GLN A 393 3.86 11.02 -0.88
N SER A 394 2.60 10.61 -0.75
CA SER A 394 2.02 9.52 -1.54
C SER A 394 1.10 10.02 -2.66
N SER A 395 0.60 11.25 -2.57
CA SER A 395 -0.30 11.84 -3.56
C SER A 395 0.28 13.11 -4.17
N LEU A 396 0.65 14.11 -3.37
CA LEU A 396 0.96 15.44 -3.89
C LEU A 396 2.36 15.54 -4.48
N ALA A 397 3.35 14.94 -3.83
CA ALA A 397 4.75 14.94 -4.27
C ALA A 397 5.40 13.54 -4.15
N PRO A 398 4.81 12.49 -4.73
CA PRO A 398 5.46 11.19 -4.83
C PRO A 398 6.69 11.26 -5.77
N PRO A 399 7.65 10.33 -5.66
CA PRO A 399 8.83 10.33 -6.53
C PRO A 399 8.49 10.31 -8.02
N SER A 400 7.38 9.67 -8.39
CA SER A 400 6.88 9.62 -9.77
C SER A 400 6.40 10.98 -10.30
N ALA A 401 5.94 11.89 -9.43
CA ALA A 401 5.53 13.25 -9.80
C ALA A 401 6.67 14.27 -9.64
N ASP A 402 7.77 13.91 -8.97
CA ASP A 402 8.95 14.74 -8.71
C ASP A 402 10.23 14.08 -9.24
N PRO A 403 10.36 13.86 -10.57
CA PRO A 403 11.49 13.13 -11.16
C PRO A 403 12.84 13.83 -10.96
N HIS A 404 12.83 15.14 -10.70
CA HIS A 404 14.02 15.94 -10.44
C HIS A 404 14.35 16.11 -8.95
N GLY A 405 13.52 15.56 -8.05
CA GLY A 405 13.76 15.58 -6.60
C GLY A 405 13.60 16.96 -5.94
N TYR A 406 12.89 17.90 -6.55
CA TYR A 406 12.69 19.25 -6.01
C TYR A 406 11.92 19.22 -4.67
N TRP A 407 11.01 18.26 -4.52
CA TRP A 407 10.19 18.05 -3.34
C TRP A 407 10.77 17.03 -2.36
N HIS A 408 11.85 16.34 -2.73
CA HIS A 408 12.45 15.26 -1.93
C HIS A 408 12.69 15.67 -0.48
N ASP A 409 13.41 16.77 -0.25
CA ASP A 409 13.71 17.25 1.10
C ASP A 409 12.47 17.76 1.84
N CYS A 410 11.59 18.50 1.15
CA CYS A 410 10.39 19.10 1.73
C CYS A 410 9.38 18.04 2.23
N ARG A 411 9.11 17.00 1.44
CA ARG A 411 8.16 15.94 1.82
C ARG A 411 8.66 15.04 2.95
N LEU A 412 9.98 14.96 3.15
CA LEU A 412 10.60 14.24 4.26
C LEU A 412 10.76 15.12 5.50
N ASN A 413 10.96 16.43 5.33
CA ASN A 413 11.05 17.37 6.44
C ASN A 413 10.46 18.72 6.04
N HIS A 414 9.33 19.06 6.65
CA HIS A 414 8.62 20.30 6.42
C HIS A 414 9.49 21.57 6.60
N ALA A 415 10.48 21.52 7.50
CA ALA A 415 11.40 22.65 7.74
C ALA A 415 12.34 22.92 6.55
N LYS A 416 12.49 21.97 5.63
CA LYS A 416 13.26 22.11 4.39
C LYS A 416 12.42 22.60 3.21
N CYS A 417 11.12 22.81 3.39
CA CYS A 417 10.26 23.34 2.34
C CYS A 417 10.61 24.80 2.03
N THR A 418 10.73 25.11 0.74
CA THR A 418 10.82 26.48 0.26
C THR A 418 9.48 27.21 0.40
N LYS A 419 9.51 28.55 0.31
CA LYS A 419 8.28 29.37 0.37
C LYS A 419 7.25 28.98 -0.68
N SER A 420 7.68 28.66 -1.90
CA SER A 420 6.79 28.22 -2.99
C SER A 420 6.17 26.85 -2.71
N GLN A 421 6.93 25.92 -2.15
CA GLN A 421 6.40 24.61 -1.74
C GLN A 421 5.37 24.75 -0.62
N ILE A 422 5.64 25.57 0.39
CA ILE A 422 4.65 25.88 1.42
C ILE A 422 3.41 26.53 0.80
N GLN A 423 3.57 27.48 -0.13
CA GLN A 423 2.42 28.11 -0.81
C GLN A 423 1.55 27.09 -1.58
N PHE A 424 2.16 26.10 -2.23
CA PHE A 424 1.42 25.00 -2.86
C PHE A 424 0.64 24.19 -1.81
N LEU A 425 1.28 23.84 -0.69
CA LEU A 425 0.63 23.12 0.40
C LEU A 425 -0.48 23.94 1.08
N GLN A 426 -0.36 25.27 1.13
CA GLN A 426 -1.45 26.16 1.55
C GLN A 426 -2.65 26.09 0.60
N GLY A 427 -2.40 25.94 -0.70
CA GLY A 427 -3.43 25.68 -1.70
C GLY A 427 -4.19 24.38 -1.40
N PHE A 428 -3.46 23.30 -1.08
CA PHE A 428 -4.04 22.03 -0.65
C PHE A 428 -4.89 22.17 0.63
N ARG A 429 -4.37 22.85 1.66
CA ARG A 429 -5.15 23.17 2.87
C ARG A 429 -6.46 23.89 2.52
N ASN A 430 -6.41 24.91 1.67
CA ASN A 430 -7.60 25.66 1.28
C ASN A 430 -8.60 24.79 0.51
N HIS A 431 -8.12 23.84 -0.30
CA HIS A 431 -8.98 22.84 -0.94
C HIS A 431 -9.69 21.96 0.11
N MET A 432 -8.97 21.47 1.13
CA MET A 432 -9.56 20.73 2.24
C MET A 432 -10.65 21.52 2.97
N LEU A 433 -10.35 22.76 3.33
CA LEU A 433 -11.30 23.62 4.03
C LEU A 433 -12.55 23.91 3.19
N ASN A 434 -12.40 24.01 1.87
CA ASN A 434 -13.54 24.14 0.97
C ASN A 434 -14.39 22.86 0.91
N ALA A 435 -13.76 21.68 0.84
CA ALA A 435 -14.45 20.38 0.80
C ALA A 435 -15.33 20.15 2.05
N ILE A 436 -14.90 20.61 3.23
CA ILE A 436 -15.64 20.41 4.48
C ILE A 436 -16.71 21.47 4.76
N LYS A 437 -16.91 22.48 3.90
CA LYS A 437 -17.91 23.56 4.12
C LYS A 437 -19.34 23.03 4.25
N GLY A 438 -19.71 22.04 3.44
CA GLY A 438 -21.04 21.41 3.52
C GLY A 438 -21.21 20.62 4.82
N PHE A 439 -20.19 19.82 5.15
CA PHE A 439 -20.13 19.01 6.36
C PHE A 439 -20.17 19.84 7.66
N SER A 440 -19.50 20.99 7.67
CA SER A 440 -19.36 21.82 8.86
C SER A 440 -20.66 22.52 9.29
N ARG A 441 -21.65 22.65 8.39
CA ARG A 441 -22.96 23.25 8.67
C ARG A 441 -23.78 22.48 9.70
N SER A 442 -23.59 21.17 9.79
CA SER A 442 -24.26 20.33 10.80
C SER A 442 -23.65 20.58 12.18
N ASN A 443 -24.48 20.97 13.14
CA ASN A 443 -24.10 21.12 14.56
C ASN A 443 -23.82 19.78 15.26
N ARG A 444 -24.23 18.65 14.66
CA ARG A 444 -23.98 17.30 15.18
C ARG A 444 -22.59 16.79 14.82
N ASN A 445 -22.00 17.32 13.75
CA ASN A 445 -20.67 16.91 13.28
C ASN A 445 -19.59 17.66 14.04
N GLY A 446 -18.37 17.12 14.10
CA GLY A 446 -17.23 17.79 14.71
C GLY A 446 -16.01 17.87 13.79
N LEU A 447 -15.14 18.85 14.04
CA LEU A 447 -13.92 19.09 13.28
C LEU A 447 -12.78 19.44 14.23
N PHE A 448 -11.62 18.82 14.00
CA PHE A 448 -10.34 19.24 14.54
C PHE A 448 -9.30 19.18 13.43
N ILE A 449 -9.05 20.33 12.79
CA ILE A 449 -8.13 20.47 11.67
C ILE A 449 -6.95 21.33 12.12
N ASN A 450 -5.83 20.70 12.49
CA ASN A 450 -4.63 21.42 12.94
C ASN A 450 -3.69 21.73 11.77
N SER A 451 -2.73 22.63 11.99
CA SER A 451 -1.73 23.04 10.99
C SER A 451 -0.45 22.20 11.00
N CYS A 452 -0.51 21.01 11.62
CA CYS A 452 0.63 20.12 11.74
C CYS A 452 0.92 19.37 10.43
N PHE A 453 2.20 19.05 10.20
CA PHE A 453 2.63 18.00 9.28
C PHE A 453 2.57 16.65 10.00
N ALA A 454 1.40 16.01 10.02
CA ALA A 454 1.14 14.81 10.80
C ALA A 454 0.28 13.80 10.03
N HIS A 455 0.19 12.58 10.57
CA HIS A 455 -0.68 11.50 10.11
C HIS A 455 -1.00 10.60 11.32
N CYS A 456 -2.24 10.10 11.45
CA CYS A 456 -2.68 9.27 12.59
C CYS A 456 -2.48 9.87 13.99
N GLN A 457 -3.23 10.92 14.31
CA GLN A 457 -3.02 11.69 15.53
C GLN A 457 -3.74 11.13 16.77
N THR A 458 -4.78 10.31 16.57
CA THR A 458 -5.57 9.72 17.67
C THR A 458 -4.95 8.44 18.23
N GLU A 459 -4.11 7.76 17.45
CA GLU A 459 -3.45 6.50 17.82
C GLU A 459 -2.07 6.72 18.45
N ARG A 460 -1.63 7.96 18.56
CA ARG A 460 -0.32 8.37 19.08
C ARG A 460 -0.49 9.15 20.37
N GLN A 461 0.17 8.71 21.44
CA GLN A 461 0.00 9.37 22.74
C GLN A 461 0.49 10.82 22.74
N ASP A 462 1.59 11.09 22.04
CA ASP A 462 2.20 12.42 21.97
C ASP A 462 1.32 13.45 21.27
N THR A 463 0.40 13.03 20.39
CA THR A 463 -0.57 13.93 19.73
C THR A 463 -1.97 13.86 20.32
N TRP A 464 -2.35 12.74 20.93
CA TRP A 464 -3.70 12.52 21.47
C TRP A 464 -3.93 13.28 22.78
N PHE A 465 -3.10 13.00 23.80
CA PHE A 465 -3.29 13.52 25.16
C PHE A 465 -2.04 13.37 26.05
N ALA A 466 -0.91 13.91 25.60
CA ALA A 466 0.26 14.17 26.42
C ALA A 466 0.30 15.64 26.85
N ASP A 467 1.12 15.98 27.85
CA ASP A 467 1.25 17.35 28.38
C ASP A 467 1.60 18.40 27.32
N ASN A 468 2.33 17.98 26.28
CA ASN A 468 2.74 18.83 25.16
C ASN A 468 2.02 18.50 23.84
N SER A 469 0.89 17.78 23.87
CA SER A 469 0.15 17.48 22.65
C SER A 469 -0.30 18.74 21.89
N PRO A 470 -0.47 18.66 20.55
CA PRO A 470 -0.97 19.78 19.77
C PRO A 470 -2.36 20.23 20.24
N VAL A 471 -2.57 21.55 20.31
CA VAL A 471 -3.81 22.15 20.77
C VAL A 471 -4.31 23.23 19.81
N ILE A 472 -5.63 23.29 19.61
CA ILE A 472 -6.28 24.42 18.96
C ILE A 472 -7.09 25.16 20.01
N GLY A 473 -6.77 26.43 20.24
CA GLY A 473 -7.44 27.23 21.29
C GLY A 473 -7.33 26.59 22.67
N ASN A 474 -6.13 26.12 23.03
CA ASN A 474 -5.83 25.43 24.30
C ASN A 474 -6.61 24.12 24.53
N LYS A 475 -7.14 23.50 23.46
CA LYS A 475 -7.83 22.21 23.54
C LYS A 475 -7.08 21.13 22.75
N ALA A 476 -6.67 20.07 23.45
CA ALA A 476 -6.07 18.88 22.86
C ALA A 476 -7.11 18.03 22.11
N ILE A 477 -6.63 17.14 21.24
CA ILE A 477 -7.47 16.28 20.40
C ILE A 477 -8.42 15.43 21.27
N ALA A 478 -7.91 14.78 22.33
CA ALA A 478 -8.73 13.93 23.18
C ALA A 478 -9.91 14.66 23.83
N LEU A 479 -9.66 15.87 24.33
CA LEU A 479 -10.70 16.71 24.95
C LEU A 479 -11.72 17.20 23.91
N ALA A 480 -11.26 17.58 22.73
CA ALA A 480 -12.13 17.98 21.63
C ALA A 480 -13.06 16.84 21.18
N VAL A 481 -12.52 15.64 21.01
CA VAL A 481 -13.29 14.45 20.64
C VAL A 481 -14.26 14.06 21.75
N GLY A 482 -13.81 14.04 23.01
CA GLY A 482 -14.64 13.73 24.17
C GLY A 482 -15.80 14.72 24.33
N ASP A 483 -15.51 16.02 24.28
CA ASP A 483 -16.52 17.07 24.41
C ASP A 483 -17.59 16.97 23.34
N TRP A 484 -17.19 16.69 22.10
CA TRP A 484 -18.14 16.44 21.03
C TRP A 484 -18.91 15.13 21.22
N TYR A 485 -18.23 14.03 21.58
CA TYR A 485 -18.86 12.72 21.67
C TYR A 485 -19.94 12.69 22.76
N PHE A 486 -19.64 13.26 23.93
CA PHE A 486 -20.55 13.32 25.07
C PHE A 486 -21.52 14.51 25.01
N ASP A 487 -21.51 15.29 23.92
CA ASP A 487 -22.37 16.46 23.72
C ASP A 487 -22.13 17.56 24.77
N ARG A 488 -20.90 17.65 25.31
CA ARG A 488 -20.46 18.71 26.23
C ARG A 488 -20.22 20.03 25.50
N ALA A 489 -19.78 19.99 24.24
CA ALA A 489 -19.61 21.17 23.39
C ALA A 489 -19.72 20.86 21.89
N SER A 490 -20.10 21.87 21.10
CA SER A 490 -19.96 21.83 19.64
C SER A 490 -18.53 22.21 19.27
N ILE A 491 -17.84 21.32 18.53
CA ILE A 491 -16.41 21.46 18.23
C ILE A 491 -16.21 21.62 16.73
N LYS A 492 -15.77 22.80 16.32
CA LYS A 492 -15.40 23.15 14.93
C LYS A 492 -14.03 23.82 14.92
N ALA A 493 -13.02 23.14 15.44
CA ALA A 493 -11.67 23.66 15.57
C ALA A 493 -10.94 23.56 14.22
N ILE A 494 -10.60 24.71 13.64
CA ILE A 494 -9.77 24.82 12.44
C ILE A 494 -8.65 25.80 12.77
N ASP A 495 -7.43 25.32 12.68
CA ASP A 495 -6.24 26.07 13.00
C ASP A 495 -5.83 27.02 11.88
N CYS A 496 -4.94 27.97 12.17
CA CYS A 496 -4.38 28.90 11.20
C CYS A 496 -3.46 28.21 10.17
N PRO A 497 -3.08 28.88 9.08
CA PRO A 497 -2.05 28.40 8.16
C PRO A 497 -0.68 28.20 8.84
N TYR A 498 0.05 27.13 8.52
CA TYR A 498 1.45 26.93 8.96
C TYR A 498 2.29 28.16 8.58
N PRO A 499 3.22 28.64 9.44
CA PRO A 499 3.78 27.99 10.64
C PRO A 499 3.22 28.53 11.98
N CYS A 500 1.92 28.81 12.07
CA CYS A 500 1.41 29.53 13.25
C CYS A 500 1.33 28.70 14.54
N ASP A 501 1.14 27.39 14.46
CA ASP A 501 0.95 26.52 15.62
C ASP A 501 2.28 25.92 16.09
N ASN A 502 2.77 26.45 17.20
CA ASN A 502 4.02 26.00 17.82
C ASN A 502 3.84 24.77 18.73
N THR A 503 2.62 24.25 18.86
CA THR A 503 2.31 23.04 19.66
C THR A 503 2.34 21.77 18.82
N CYS A 504 2.48 21.92 17.50
CA CYS A 504 2.52 20.81 16.58
C CYS A 504 3.72 19.88 16.78
N HIS A 505 3.45 18.59 16.80
CA HIS A 505 4.45 17.53 16.62
C HIS A 505 4.51 17.16 15.14
N HIS A 506 5.47 17.75 14.42
CA HIS A 506 5.66 17.50 13.00
C HIS A 506 6.41 16.19 12.75
N LEU A 507 5.90 15.39 11.83
CA LEU A 507 6.59 14.22 11.30
C LEU A 507 7.82 14.65 10.50
N THR A 508 8.95 14.00 10.80
CA THR A 508 10.19 14.14 10.05
C THR A 508 10.73 12.76 9.72
N PHE A 509 10.96 12.52 8.44
CA PHE A 509 11.35 11.24 7.88
C PHE A 509 12.85 11.29 7.58
N ARG A 510 13.56 10.21 7.87
CA ARG A 510 15.02 10.11 7.70
C ARG A 510 15.40 9.37 6.44
#